data_AF-A0A6G7X4Y0-F1
#
_entry.id   AF-A0A6G7X4Y0-F1
#
_cell.length_a   1.000
_cell.length_b   1.000
_cell.length_c   1.000
_cell.angle_alpha   90.00
_cell.angle_beta   90.00
_cell.angle_gamma   90.00
#
_symmetry.space_group_name_H-M   'P 1'
#
loop_
_entity.id
_entity.type
_entity.pdbx_description
1 polymer ?
#
loop_
_entity_poly.entity_id
_entity_poly.type
_entity_poly.pdbx_seq_one_letter_code
_entity_poly.pdbx_strand_id
1 'polypeptide(L)'
;MDVSQLKINKLFNAKIFVVSIILFCVNILLVQSSFLISIIGLIQFIILFYYVLRSDIKKYLIYSIIFLVSSFDVPYFVTGDLKSEVFSVSSLPFFKGHLFNLTLYLPILILVFNKKQLKQIKDLKSVYPNLYFLFKYFSLILIGGLLIGAIGLLLNENNILSIDFLKYYVRDLFGMGGFSVFTIYFIYYCLLDEKFPLELESTLFTLLFSLILSSVFSACSGLRGFYDTERIILMPLSLFFAPSILIFLFYERYKKYRVVLILLSITALSIQFTFSNALSGKSWLMIIYIFFVLFLILYQKKQRIILFVIAGLLILILPFISIFVDEKRSEKDLIGNKLTQVVLLASILDDSWYDILPNSPKIRIEELLNTIDEFKEKPYFMVFGKGFGGSIKDHRQSFGWYDEGAFTEDQYSNNSFIILHESFIVFLMKAGICGLVCMIIIFYRGLSNAKNNPWIVIGVFWFILFWGYSFSLGIFGIPCLVLGFYFLDAKPEDKRCKKIV
;
A
#
# COMPACT_ATOMS: atom_id res chain seq x y z
N MET A 1 8.39 31.39 17.18
CA MET A 1 7.09 31.61 16.51
C MET A 1 6.03 30.70 17.10
N ASP A 2 4.80 31.18 17.21
CA ASP A 2 3.64 30.46 17.74
C ASP A 2 3.20 29.38 16.73
N VAL A 3 3.13 28.11 17.15
CA VAL A 3 2.73 26.98 16.28
C VAL A 3 1.24 27.09 15.91
N SER A 4 0.45 27.81 16.71
CA SER A 4 -0.93 28.18 16.36
C SER A 4 -1.01 29.28 15.28
N GLN A 5 0.13 29.93 14.95
CA GLN A 5 0.26 30.94 13.88
C GLN A 5 1.21 30.52 12.75
N LEU A 6 1.61 29.23 12.65
CA LEU A 6 1.90 28.66 11.35
C LEU A 6 0.59 28.72 10.58
N LYS A 7 0.36 29.88 9.93
CA LYS A 7 -0.74 30.17 9.00
C LYS A 7 -1.07 28.86 8.33
N ILE A 8 -2.37 28.53 8.30
CA ILE A 8 -2.95 27.48 7.46
C ILE A 8 -2.29 27.60 6.07
N ASN A 9 -1.16 26.92 5.91
CA ASN A 9 -0.48 26.79 4.65
C ASN A 9 -1.51 26.09 3.78
N LYS A 10 -1.63 26.52 2.54
CA LYS A 10 -2.63 25.96 1.62
C LYS A 10 -2.46 24.44 1.61
N LEU A 11 -3.33 23.71 2.34
CA LEU A 11 -3.36 22.25 2.36
C LEU A 11 -3.44 21.72 0.93
N PHE A 12 -4.16 22.45 0.08
CA PHE A 12 -4.22 22.22 -1.35
C PHE A 12 -3.17 23.03 -2.12
N ASN A 13 -2.31 22.34 -2.87
CA ASN A 13 -1.29 22.96 -3.71
C ASN A 13 -1.69 22.93 -5.18
N ALA A 14 -2.15 24.07 -5.72
CA ALA A 14 -2.61 24.17 -7.10
C ALA A 14 -1.55 23.77 -8.15
N LYS A 15 -0.26 23.99 -7.88
CA LYS A 15 0.80 23.59 -8.83
C LYS A 15 0.92 22.07 -8.90
N ILE A 16 0.97 21.40 -7.75
CA ILE A 16 0.99 19.93 -7.67
C ILE A 16 -0.27 19.36 -8.31
N PHE A 17 -1.43 19.97 -8.06
CA PHE A 17 -2.70 19.54 -8.61
C PHE A 17 -2.71 19.50 -10.14
N VAL A 18 -2.32 20.62 -10.78
CA VAL A 18 -2.28 20.73 -12.25
C VAL A 18 -1.29 19.73 -12.84
N VAL A 19 -0.06 19.67 -12.29
CA VAL A 19 0.96 18.73 -12.76
C VAL A 19 0.50 17.29 -12.63
N SER A 20 -0.11 16.94 -11.49
CA SER A 20 -0.55 15.57 -11.23
C SER A 20 -1.71 15.16 -12.14
N ILE A 21 -2.70 16.02 -12.36
CA ILE A 21 -3.80 15.73 -13.30
C ILE A 21 -3.26 15.51 -14.71
N ILE A 22 -2.40 16.41 -15.20
CA ILE A 22 -1.79 16.26 -16.52
C ILE A 22 -1.05 14.93 -16.59
N LEU A 23 -0.25 14.61 -15.56
CA LEU A 23 0.54 13.39 -15.53
C LEU A 23 -0.33 12.13 -15.54
N PHE A 24 -1.39 12.09 -14.73
CA PHE A 24 -2.35 10.99 -14.76
C PHE A 24 -3.00 10.84 -16.14
N CYS A 25 -3.53 11.93 -16.70
CA CYS A 25 -4.18 11.92 -18.02
C CYS A 25 -3.23 11.44 -19.12
N VAL A 26 -1.99 11.93 -19.11
CA VAL A 26 -0.93 11.52 -20.05
C VAL A 26 -0.61 10.03 -19.89
N ASN A 27 -0.43 9.55 -18.65
CA ASN A 27 -0.17 8.13 -18.43
C ASN A 27 -1.34 7.26 -18.91
N ILE A 28 -2.59 7.62 -18.64
CA ILE A 28 -3.77 6.86 -19.10
C ILE A 28 -3.83 6.78 -20.62
N LEU A 29 -3.57 7.89 -21.31
CA LEU A 29 -3.63 7.95 -22.78
C LEU A 29 -2.48 7.19 -23.43
N LEU A 30 -1.30 7.16 -22.80
CA LEU A 30 -0.07 6.68 -23.42
C LEU A 30 0.40 5.33 -22.91
N VAL A 31 -0.18 4.77 -21.84
CA VAL A 31 0.28 3.51 -21.24
C VAL A 31 0.24 2.33 -22.22
N GLN A 32 -0.66 2.35 -23.20
CA GLN A 32 -0.74 1.32 -24.25
C GLN A 32 0.36 1.45 -25.31
N SER A 33 1.06 2.60 -25.37
CA SER A 33 2.19 2.81 -26.26
C SER A 33 3.51 2.63 -25.49
N SER A 34 4.10 1.44 -25.58
CA SER A 34 5.35 1.09 -24.89
C SER A 34 6.49 2.08 -25.17
N PHE A 35 6.57 2.64 -26.37
CA PHE A 35 7.57 3.65 -26.73
C PHE A 35 7.34 4.99 -26.02
N LEU A 36 6.13 5.54 -26.08
CA LEU A 36 5.83 6.85 -25.50
C LEU A 36 5.89 6.82 -23.97
N ILE A 37 5.37 5.76 -23.35
CA ILE A 37 5.42 5.62 -21.89
C ILE A 37 6.85 5.39 -21.38
N SER A 38 7.71 4.73 -22.18
CA SER A 38 9.14 4.62 -21.89
C SER A 38 9.84 5.97 -21.83
N ILE A 39 9.54 6.88 -22.76
CA ILE A 39 10.12 8.24 -22.77
C ILE A 39 9.70 8.98 -21.49
N ILE A 40 8.43 8.88 -21.10
CA ILE A 40 7.93 9.51 -19.87
C ILE A 40 8.63 8.93 -18.65
N GLY A 41 8.73 7.60 -18.54
CA GLY A 41 9.45 6.92 -17.47
C GLY A 41 10.91 7.37 -17.38
N LEU A 42 11.60 7.49 -18.51
CA LEU A 42 12.99 7.94 -18.57
C LEU A 42 13.15 9.40 -18.11
N ILE A 43 12.27 10.30 -18.54
CA ILE A 43 12.28 11.70 -18.09
C ILE A 43 12.07 11.78 -16.58
N GLN A 44 11.08 11.05 -16.04
CA GLN A 44 10.83 10.97 -14.60
C GLN A 44 12.05 10.44 -13.85
N PHE A 45 12.68 9.39 -14.36
CA PHE A 45 13.90 8.83 -13.79
C PHE A 45 15.05 9.83 -13.76
N ILE A 46 15.31 10.55 -14.86
CA ILE A 46 16.37 11.57 -14.94
C ILE A 46 16.14 12.66 -13.89
N ILE A 47 14.89 13.09 -13.68
CA ILE A 47 14.53 14.07 -12.64
C ILE A 47 14.83 13.51 -11.24
N LEU A 48 14.43 12.27 -10.95
CA LEU A 48 14.71 11.65 -9.65
C LEU A 48 16.23 11.48 -9.42
N PHE A 49 16.94 11.00 -10.43
CA PHE A 49 18.38 10.80 -10.37
C PHE A 49 19.13 12.13 -10.17
N TYR A 50 18.69 13.21 -10.83
CA TYR A 50 19.22 14.56 -10.62
C TYR A 50 19.11 15.00 -9.15
N TYR A 51 17.97 14.76 -8.49
CA TYR A 51 17.82 15.11 -7.07
C TYR A 51 18.69 14.27 -6.14
N VAL A 52 18.87 12.98 -6.46
CA VAL A 52 19.80 12.12 -5.72
C VAL A 52 21.24 12.60 -5.86
N LEU A 53 21.70 12.93 -7.07
CA LEU A 53 23.05 13.46 -7.31
C LEU A 53 23.29 14.79 -6.59
N ARG A 54 22.26 15.63 -6.49
CA ARG A 54 22.30 16.89 -5.72
C ARG A 54 22.15 16.70 -4.21
N SER A 55 21.99 15.45 -3.74
CA SER A 55 21.69 15.13 -2.34
C SER A 55 20.43 15.82 -1.80
N ASP A 56 19.50 16.23 -2.69
CA ASP A 56 18.21 16.84 -2.33
C ASP A 56 17.14 15.75 -2.19
N ILE A 57 17.32 14.91 -1.17
CA ILE A 57 16.47 13.73 -0.97
C ILE A 57 15.04 14.14 -0.61
N LYS A 58 14.84 15.31 0.00
CA LYS A 58 13.51 15.87 0.25
C LYS A 58 12.71 16.01 -1.04
N LYS A 59 13.29 16.65 -2.07
CA LYS A 59 12.62 16.75 -3.38
C LYS A 59 12.50 15.39 -4.05
N TYR A 60 13.52 14.54 -3.98
CA TYR A 60 13.42 13.16 -4.49
C TYR A 60 12.20 12.43 -3.94
N LEU A 61 11.92 12.52 -2.63
CA LEU A 61 10.74 11.89 -2.01
C LEU A 61 9.43 12.45 -2.55
N ILE A 62 9.28 13.78 -2.60
CA ILE A 62 8.06 14.43 -3.10
C ILE A 62 7.79 14.07 -4.57
N TYR A 63 8.81 14.14 -5.42
CA TYR A 63 8.67 13.78 -6.83
C TYR A 63 8.45 12.27 -7.04
N SER A 64 9.04 11.42 -6.20
CA SER A 64 8.79 9.98 -6.23
C SER A 64 7.32 9.66 -5.98
N ILE A 65 6.68 10.33 -5.01
CA ILE A 65 5.24 10.19 -4.77
C ILE A 65 4.47 10.60 -6.03
N ILE A 66 4.71 11.79 -6.57
CA ILE A 66 3.96 12.31 -7.73
C ILE A 66 4.07 11.35 -8.93
N PHE A 67 5.27 10.87 -9.24
CA PHE A 67 5.50 10.00 -10.39
C PHE A 67 4.94 8.60 -10.18
N LEU A 68 5.22 7.95 -9.05
CA LEU A 68 4.83 6.56 -8.83
C LEU A 68 3.32 6.40 -8.55
N VAL A 69 2.67 7.36 -7.88
CA VAL A 69 1.21 7.34 -7.70
C VAL A 69 0.48 7.37 -9.04
N SER A 70 1.03 8.08 -10.03
CA SER A 70 0.45 8.20 -11.37
C SER A 70 0.84 7.09 -12.34
N SER A 71 1.77 6.21 -11.95
CA SER A 71 2.33 5.17 -12.81
C SER A 71 1.52 3.88 -12.77
N PHE A 72 1.53 3.15 -13.88
CA PHE A 72 1.05 1.77 -13.94
C PHE A 72 2.21 0.82 -13.67
N ASP A 73 2.07 -0.05 -12.68
CA ASP A 73 3.12 -0.97 -12.23
C ASP A 73 2.76 -2.46 -12.34
N VAL A 74 1.56 -2.77 -12.84
CA VAL A 74 1.13 -4.15 -13.14
C VAL A 74 0.72 -4.24 -14.61
N PRO A 75 1.60 -4.79 -15.49
CA PRO A 75 1.38 -4.84 -16.93
C PRO A 75 0.08 -5.54 -17.33
N TYR A 76 -0.23 -6.65 -16.65
CA TYR A 76 -1.43 -7.43 -16.87
C TYR A 76 -2.72 -6.60 -16.81
N PHE A 77 -2.79 -5.60 -15.93
CA PHE A 77 -3.97 -4.75 -15.80
C PHE A 77 -4.14 -3.73 -16.92
N VAL A 78 -3.10 -3.52 -17.74
CA VAL A 78 -3.10 -2.60 -18.87
C VAL A 78 -3.37 -3.33 -20.17
N THR A 79 -2.73 -4.47 -20.38
CA THR A 79 -2.68 -5.17 -21.68
C THR A 79 -3.46 -6.48 -21.71
N GLY A 80 -3.75 -7.07 -20.55
CA GLY A 80 -4.32 -8.42 -20.43
C GLY A 80 -3.31 -9.55 -20.62
N ASP A 81 -2.04 -9.25 -20.85
CA ASP A 81 -0.99 -10.24 -21.10
C ASP A 81 0.08 -10.23 -19.98
N LEU A 82 0.27 -11.38 -19.35
CA LEU A 82 1.27 -11.61 -18.30
C LEU A 82 2.71 -11.44 -18.80
N LYS A 83 2.95 -11.61 -20.11
CA LYS A 83 4.28 -11.48 -20.72
C LYS A 83 4.59 -10.07 -21.21
N SER A 84 3.58 -9.20 -21.26
CA SER A 84 3.76 -7.82 -21.71
C SER A 84 4.53 -6.98 -20.68
N GLU A 85 5.25 -5.98 -21.17
CA GLU A 85 5.93 -5.00 -20.33
C GLU A 85 5.21 -3.65 -20.38
N VAL A 86 4.91 -3.10 -19.21
CA VAL A 86 4.48 -1.71 -19.06
C VAL A 86 5.60 -0.95 -18.38
N PHE A 87 6.06 0.10 -19.05
CA PHE A 87 7.17 0.91 -18.55
C PHE A 87 6.67 2.05 -17.67
N SER A 88 7.47 2.37 -16.66
CA SER A 88 7.25 3.47 -15.72
C SER A 88 8.58 3.90 -15.11
N VAL A 89 8.57 4.90 -14.22
CA VAL A 89 9.79 5.29 -13.51
C VAL A 89 10.40 4.17 -12.67
N SER A 90 9.59 3.20 -12.21
CA SER A 90 10.07 2.01 -11.47
C SER A 90 10.40 0.81 -12.36
N SER A 91 10.08 0.85 -13.65
CA SER A 91 10.39 -0.21 -14.61
C SER A 91 10.71 0.42 -15.96
N LEU A 92 11.98 0.76 -16.18
CA LEU A 92 12.46 1.37 -17.42
C LEU A 92 12.71 0.32 -18.51
N PRO A 93 12.68 0.70 -19.79
CA PRO A 93 13.11 -0.20 -20.87
C PRO A 93 14.56 -0.64 -20.65
N PHE A 94 14.86 -1.90 -20.99
CA PHE A 94 16.17 -2.59 -20.87
C PHE A 94 16.69 -2.81 -19.45
N PHE A 95 16.63 -1.81 -18.59
CA PHE A 95 17.15 -1.86 -17.22
C PHE A 95 16.12 -2.30 -16.18
N LYS A 96 14.86 -2.46 -16.59
CA LYS A 96 13.75 -2.86 -15.72
C LYS A 96 13.73 -1.99 -14.46
N GLY A 97 13.58 -2.60 -13.28
CA GLY A 97 13.61 -1.86 -12.02
C GLY A 97 14.99 -1.53 -11.46
N HIS A 98 16.08 -2.04 -12.04
CA HIS A 98 17.40 -1.95 -11.41
C HIS A 98 17.90 -0.51 -11.23
N LEU A 99 17.69 0.36 -12.24
CA LEU A 99 18.08 1.76 -12.17
C LEU A 99 17.29 2.53 -11.10
N PHE A 100 15.98 2.32 -11.04
CA PHE A 100 15.15 2.93 -10.00
C PHE A 100 15.62 2.52 -8.60
N ASN A 101 15.91 1.23 -8.41
CA ASN A 101 16.42 0.73 -7.14
C ASN A 101 17.78 1.33 -6.77
N LEU A 102 18.68 1.55 -7.73
CA LEU A 102 19.92 2.27 -7.49
C LEU A 102 19.62 3.65 -6.85
N THR A 103 18.68 4.41 -7.40
CA THR A 103 18.29 5.72 -6.85
C THR A 103 17.64 5.64 -5.48
N LEU A 104 16.95 4.52 -5.20
CA LEU A 104 16.32 4.28 -3.90
C LEU A 104 17.34 3.93 -2.82
N TYR A 105 18.31 3.08 -3.10
CA TYR A 105 19.28 2.58 -2.11
C TYR A 105 20.51 3.49 -1.95
N LEU A 106 20.92 4.22 -3.00
CA LEU A 106 22.11 5.09 -2.94
C LEU A 106 22.05 6.12 -1.79
N PRO A 107 20.92 6.80 -1.50
CA PRO A 107 20.86 7.76 -0.40
C PRO A 107 21.02 7.14 1.01
N ILE A 108 20.84 5.83 1.19
CA ILE A 108 21.08 5.18 2.49
C ILE A 108 22.54 5.36 2.89
N LEU A 109 23.47 5.28 1.93
CA LEU A 109 24.89 5.46 2.22
C LEU A 109 25.13 6.85 2.80
N ILE A 110 24.50 7.89 2.22
CA ILE A 110 24.59 9.27 2.71
C ILE A 110 24.07 9.38 4.16
N LEU A 111 22.94 8.73 4.47
CA LEU A 111 22.34 8.75 5.81
C LEU A 111 23.18 7.99 6.85
N VAL A 112 23.69 6.81 6.51
CA VAL A 112 24.45 5.94 7.42
C VAL A 112 25.80 6.57 7.76
N PHE A 113 26.46 7.23 6.80
CA PHE A 113 27.75 7.86 7.04
C PHE A 113 27.65 9.21 7.77
N ASN A 114 26.46 9.82 7.88
CA ASN A 114 26.28 11.08 8.61
C ASN A 114 25.98 10.86 10.11
N LYS A 115 27.02 10.58 10.89
CA LYS A 115 26.94 10.34 12.34
C LYS A 115 26.24 11.45 13.13
N LYS A 116 26.34 12.71 12.70
CA LYS A 116 25.70 13.85 13.37
C LYS A 116 24.17 13.76 13.29
N GLN A 117 23.64 13.42 12.12
CA GLN A 117 22.20 13.29 11.88
C GLN A 117 21.63 12.06 12.58
N LEU A 118 22.35 10.92 12.60
CA LEU A 118 21.94 9.74 13.36
C LEU A 118 21.83 10.00 14.88
N LYS A 119 22.70 10.85 15.43
CA LYS A 119 22.62 11.27 16.84
C LYS A 119 21.34 12.08 17.09
N GLN A 120 21.01 13.01 16.20
CA GLN A 120 19.78 13.81 16.29
C GLN A 120 18.51 12.93 16.32
N ILE A 121 18.44 11.87 15.52
CA ILE A 121 17.29 10.94 15.54
C ILE A 121 17.14 10.25 16.91
N LYS A 122 18.25 9.86 17.54
CA LYS A 122 18.22 9.22 18.86
C LYS A 122 17.69 10.18 19.92
N ASP A 123 18.07 11.46 19.85
CA ASP A 123 17.60 12.49 20.77
C ASP A 123 16.09 12.76 20.59
N LEU A 124 15.56 12.55 19.38
CA LEU A 124 14.13 12.70 19.07
C LEU A 124 13.26 11.52 19.53
N LYS A 125 13.84 10.42 20.04
CA LYS A 125 13.10 9.26 20.57
C LYS A 125 12.09 9.64 21.66
N SER A 126 12.45 10.60 22.52
CA SER A 126 11.56 11.04 23.61
C SER A 126 10.42 11.93 23.14
N VAL A 127 10.61 12.62 22.01
CA VAL A 127 9.62 13.56 21.45
C VAL A 127 8.66 12.83 20.51
N TYR A 128 9.19 11.93 19.67
CA TYR A 128 8.44 11.18 18.67
C TYR A 128 8.54 9.66 18.90
N PRO A 129 7.99 9.12 20.01
CA PRO A 129 8.14 7.72 20.37
C PRO A 129 7.44 6.75 19.41
N ASN A 130 6.28 7.13 18.85
CA ASN A 130 5.56 6.29 17.91
C ASN A 130 6.27 6.25 16.55
N LEU A 131 6.76 7.40 16.09
CA LEU A 131 7.51 7.48 14.84
C LEU A 131 8.87 6.75 14.94
N TYR A 132 9.56 6.90 16.08
CA TYR A 132 10.80 6.17 16.35
C TYR A 132 10.58 4.66 16.41
N PHE A 133 9.43 4.20 16.94
CA PHE A 133 9.05 2.80 16.90
C PHE A 133 8.94 2.28 15.46
N LEU A 134 8.28 3.03 14.56
CA LEU A 134 8.22 2.67 13.14
C LEU A 134 9.62 2.60 12.52
N PHE A 135 10.47 3.58 12.80
CA PHE A 135 11.85 3.62 12.29
C PHE A 135 12.61 2.35 12.70
N LYS A 136 12.57 1.98 13.99
CA LYS A 136 13.22 0.76 14.49
C LYS A 136 12.66 -0.49 13.82
N TYR A 137 11.35 -0.57 13.66
CA TYR A 137 10.69 -1.72 13.08
C TYR A 137 11.05 -1.94 11.61
N PHE A 138 10.94 -0.91 10.77
CA PHE A 138 11.29 -1.05 9.35
C PHE A 138 12.80 -1.21 9.12
N SER A 139 13.64 -0.68 10.01
CA SER A 139 15.08 -0.97 10.01
C SER A 139 15.35 -2.44 10.34
N LEU A 140 14.62 -3.00 11.31
CA LEU A 140 14.72 -4.41 11.69
C LEU A 140 14.24 -5.33 10.57
N ILE A 141 13.13 -5.02 9.89
CA ILE A 141 12.67 -5.80 8.73
C ILE A 141 13.71 -5.79 7.62
N LEU A 142 14.27 -4.62 7.31
CA LEU A 142 15.26 -4.49 6.23
C LEU A 142 16.52 -5.31 6.53
N ILE A 143 17.12 -5.10 7.71
CA ILE A 143 18.37 -5.76 8.09
C ILE A 143 18.13 -7.25 8.37
N GLY A 144 17.08 -7.57 9.12
CA GLY A 144 16.71 -8.96 9.44
C GLY A 144 16.33 -9.75 8.20
N GLY A 145 15.56 -9.16 7.28
CA GLY A 145 15.19 -9.77 6.01
C GLY A 145 16.41 -10.12 5.15
N LEU A 146 17.39 -9.21 5.06
CA LEU A 146 18.65 -9.45 4.36
C LEU A 146 19.48 -10.57 5.03
N LEU A 147 19.71 -10.47 6.34
CA LEU A 147 20.57 -11.41 7.06
C LEU A 147 19.98 -12.83 7.09
N ILE A 148 18.68 -12.95 7.38
CA ILE A 148 18.03 -14.26 7.47
C ILE A 148 17.87 -14.88 6.09
N GLY A 149 17.58 -14.09 5.06
CA GLY A 149 17.55 -14.59 3.69
C GLY A 149 18.91 -15.12 3.24
N ALA A 150 20.01 -14.44 3.62
CA ALA A 150 21.37 -14.95 3.38
C ALA A 150 21.67 -16.25 4.15
N ILE A 151 21.20 -16.37 5.41
CA ILE A 151 21.29 -17.62 6.17
C ILE A 151 20.49 -18.74 5.48
N GLY A 152 19.27 -18.44 4.99
CA GLY A 152 18.45 -19.39 4.23
C GLY A 152 19.17 -19.91 2.99
N LEU A 153 19.87 -19.02 2.26
CA LEU A 153 20.72 -19.39 1.13
C LEU A 153 21.86 -20.33 1.53
N LEU A 154 22.59 -20.01 2.61
CA LEU A 154 23.69 -20.84 3.11
C LEU A 154 23.23 -22.23 3.55
N LEU A 155 22.02 -22.34 4.09
CA LEU A 155 21.42 -23.60 4.53
C LEU A 155 20.73 -24.37 3.40
N ASN A 156 20.68 -23.82 2.18
CA ASN A 156 19.85 -24.31 1.08
C ASN A 156 18.42 -24.65 1.55
N GLU A 157 17.83 -23.71 2.30
CA GLU A 157 16.52 -23.87 2.91
C GLU A 157 15.48 -24.23 1.84
N ASN A 158 14.65 -25.25 2.07
CA ASN A 158 13.66 -25.72 1.11
C ASN A 158 14.20 -26.04 -0.30
N ASN A 159 15.48 -26.38 -0.41
CA ASN A 159 16.16 -26.58 -1.68
C ASN A 159 16.07 -25.36 -2.60
N ILE A 160 16.07 -24.14 -2.05
CA ILE A 160 15.97 -22.89 -2.83
C ILE A 160 17.09 -22.72 -3.86
N LEU A 161 18.20 -23.45 -3.77
CA LEU A 161 19.22 -23.47 -4.81
C LEU A 161 18.77 -24.17 -6.11
N SER A 162 17.70 -24.97 -6.09
CA SER A 162 17.12 -25.56 -7.29
C SER A 162 16.17 -24.64 -8.06
N ILE A 163 15.84 -23.48 -7.48
CA ILE A 163 15.11 -22.39 -8.13
C ILE A 163 16.03 -21.19 -8.34
N ASP A 164 15.60 -20.22 -9.16
CA ASP A 164 16.28 -18.93 -9.28
C ASP A 164 16.07 -18.07 -8.02
N PHE A 165 16.68 -18.50 -6.91
CA PHE A 165 16.56 -17.82 -5.61
C PHE A 165 16.95 -16.34 -5.72
N LEU A 166 17.97 -16.01 -6.51
CA LEU A 166 18.46 -14.64 -6.64
C LEU A 166 17.37 -13.73 -7.20
N LYS A 167 16.62 -14.18 -8.22
CA LYS A 167 15.46 -13.45 -8.74
C LYS A 167 14.44 -13.15 -7.65
N TYR A 168 14.08 -14.14 -6.82
CA TYR A 168 13.10 -13.95 -5.75
C TYR A 168 13.61 -13.09 -4.60
N TYR A 169 14.86 -13.28 -4.20
CA TYR A 169 15.53 -12.49 -3.18
C TYR A 169 15.62 -11.02 -3.58
N VAL A 170 16.06 -10.75 -4.81
CA VAL A 170 16.14 -9.40 -5.38
C VAL A 170 14.75 -8.77 -5.49
N ARG A 171 13.73 -9.55 -5.87
CA ARG A 171 12.35 -9.08 -5.91
C ARG A 171 11.84 -8.68 -4.52
N ASP A 172 12.04 -9.51 -3.50
CA ASP A 172 11.62 -9.20 -2.13
C ASP A 172 12.39 -7.99 -1.57
N LEU A 173 13.69 -7.89 -1.89
CA LEU A 173 14.50 -6.71 -1.57
C LEU A 173 13.92 -5.46 -2.26
N PHE A 174 13.57 -5.52 -3.53
CA PHE A 174 13.00 -4.38 -4.24
C PHE A 174 11.63 -4.00 -3.69
N GLY A 175 10.72 -4.95 -3.50
CA GLY A 175 9.39 -4.69 -2.94
C GLY A 175 9.45 -4.30 -1.46
N MET A 176 9.68 -5.27 -0.58
CA MET A 176 9.60 -5.09 0.88
C MET A 176 10.77 -4.29 1.44
N GLY A 177 11.98 -4.56 0.95
CA GLY A 177 13.16 -3.78 1.30
C GLY A 177 12.99 -2.31 0.87
N GLY A 178 12.58 -2.08 -0.37
CA GLY A 178 12.34 -0.74 -0.91
C GLY A 178 11.28 0.04 -0.13
N PHE A 179 10.19 -0.61 0.29
CA PHE A 179 9.18 0.02 1.14
C PHE A 179 9.73 0.39 2.52
N SER A 180 10.59 -0.46 3.09
CA SER A 180 11.27 -0.18 4.35
C SER A 180 12.20 1.03 4.21
N VAL A 181 12.95 1.12 3.11
CA VAL A 181 13.83 2.27 2.79
C VAL A 181 13.03 3.56 2.65
N PHE A 182 11.96 3.56 1.85
CA PHE A 182 11.10 4.73 1.71
C PHE A 182 10.54 5.18 3.07
N THR A 183 10.08 4.22 3.88
CA THR A 183 9.56 4.53 5.21
C THR A 183 10.62 5.19 6.09
N ILE A 184 11.84 4.66 6.09
CA ILE A 184 12.98 5.23 6.81
C ILE A 184 13.28 6.66 6.32
N TYR A 185 13.29 6.91 5.01
CA TYR A 185 13.53 8.25 4.46
C TYR A 185 12.44 9.26 4.85
N PHE A 186 11.17 8.88 4.75
CA PHE A 186 10.08 9.77 5.14
C PHE A 186 10.14 10.09 6.64
N ILE A 187 10.38 9.09 7.50
CA ILE A 187 10.56 9.32 8.94
C ILE A 187 11.72 10.26 9.19
N TYR A 188 12.86 9.99 8.57
CA TYR A 188 14.06 10.78 8.71
C TYR A 188 13.83 12.27 8.40
N TYR A 189 13.20 12.58 7.26
CA TYR A 189 12.91 13.97 6.90
C TYR A 189 11.78 14.60 7.71
N CYS A 190 10.79 13.83 8.18
CA CYS A 190 9.79 14.35 9.11
C CYS A 190 10.39 14.76 10.46
N LEU A 191 11.47 14.09 10.88
CA LEU A 191 12.16 14.37 12.13
C LEU A 191 13.14 15.56 12.03
N LEU A 192 13.73 15.79 10.85
CA LEU A 192 14.77 16.82 10.69
C LEU A 192 14.27 18.16 10.15
N ASP A 193 13.18 18.18 9.38
CA ASP A 193 12.62 19.41 8.79
C ASP A 193 11.16 19.57 9.21
N GLU A 194 10.88 20.50 10.13
CA GLU A 194 9.53 20.79 10.61
C GLU A 194 8.55 21.20 9.48
N LYS A 195 9.05 21.68 8.35
CA LYS A 195 8.21 22.05 7.19
C LYS A 195 7.87 20.84 6.32
N PHE A 196 8.68 19.78 6.34
CA PHE A 196 8.49 18.62 5.48
C PHE A 196 7.18 17.87 5.73
N PRO A 197 6.76 17.58 6.98
CA PRO A 197 5.46 16.95 7.23
C PRO A 197 4.27 17.75 6.66
N LEU A 198 4.33 19.08 6.72
CA LEU A 198 3.28 19.95 6.16
C LEU A 198 3.26 19.93 4.63
N GLU A 199 4.44 19.91 4.00
CA GLU A 199 4.60 19.79 2.55
C GLU A 199 4.15 18.42 2.05
N LEU A 200 4.50 17.36 2.78
CA LEU A 200 4.11 15.98 2.50
C LEU A 200 2.58 15.82 2.60
N GLU A 201 1.98 16.32 3.67
CA GLU A 201 0.53 16.32 3.83
C GLU A 201 -0.18 17.08 2.69
N SER A 202 0.33 18.27 2.34
CA SER A 202 -0.25 19.05 1.25
C SER A 202 -0.16 18.31 -0.09
N THR A 203 0.97 17.64 -0.34
CA THR A 203 1.20 16.84 -1.55
C THR A 203 0.21 15.67 -1.62
N LEU A 204 0.09 14.86 -0.56
CA LEU A 204 -0.81 13.72 -0.53
C LEU A 204 -2.28 14.12 -0.64
N PHE A 205 -2.69 15.17 0.07
CA PHE A 205 -4.07 15.67 -0.01
C PHE A 205 -4.41 16.15 -1.42
N THR A 206 -3.47 16.86 -2.05
CA THR A 206 -3.63 17.32 -3.43
C THR A 206 -3.67 16.16 -4.43
N LEU A 207 -2.80 15.15 -4.26
CA LEU A 207 -2.78 13.97 -5.12
C LEU A 207 -4.08 13.17 -5.04
N LEU A 208 -4.67 13.04 -3.84
CA LEU A 208 -5.95 12.35 -3.67
C LEU A 208 -7.08 13.06 -4.45
N PHE A 209 -7.08 14.40 -4.50
CA PHE A 209 -8.00 15.17 -5.33
C PHE A 209 -7.75 14.93 -6.82
N SER A 210 -6.49 15.01 -7.26
CA SER A 210 -6.10 14.78 -8.65
C SER A 210 -6.51 13.38 -9.11
N LEU A 211 -6.27 12.36 -8.29
CA LEU A 211 -6.59 10.97 -8.56
C LEU A 211 -8.09 10.75 -8.83
N ILE A 212 -8.96 11.31 -7.99
CA ILE A 212 -10.42 11.20 -8.16
C ILE A 212 -10.86 11.87 -9.47
N LEU A 213 -10.35 13.06 -9.77
CA LEU A 213 -10.72 13.77 -11.01
C LEU A 213 -10.16 13.07 -12.26
N SER A 214 -8.95 12.53 -12.19
CA SER A 214 -8.36 11.74 -13.27
C SER A 214 -9.11 10.43 -13.52
N SER A 215 -9.76 9.87 -12.50
CA SER A 215 -10.65 8.71 -12.69
C SER A 215 -11.95 9.03 -13.42
N VAL A 216 -12.47 10.25 -13.28
CA VAL A 216 -13.57 10.74 -14.14
C VAL A 216 -13.09 10.83 -15.59
N PHE A 217 -11.90 11.39 -15.82
CA PHE A 217 -11.31 11.45 -17.16
C PHE A 217 -11.15 10.05 -17.78
N SER A 218 -10.66 9.07 -17.02
CA SER A 218 -10.54 7.68 -17.50
C SER A 218 -11.90 7.04 -17.80
N ALA A 219 -12.91 7.29 -16.97
CA ALA A 219 -14.27 6.82 -17.24
C ALA A 219 -14.82 7.43 -18.55
N CYS A 220 -14.56 8.73 -18.78
CA CYS A 220 -15.02 9.44 -19.98
C CYS A 220 -14.21 9.11 -21.25
N SER A 221 -12.92 8.76 -21.13
CA SER A 221 -12.08 8.46 -22.30
C SER A 221 -12.45 7.14 -22.98
N GLY A 222 -13.19 6.27 -22.30
CA GLY A 222 -13.56 4.94 -22.80
C GLY A 222 -12.41 3.93 -22.84
N LEU A 223 -11.19 4.33 -22.45
CA LEU A 223 -10.04 3.43 -22.37
C LEU A 223 -10.23 2.42 -21.23
N ARG A 224 -9.97 1.15 -21.53
CA ARG A 224 -10.15 0.04 -20.59
C ARG A 224 -8.84 -0.72 -20.40
N GLY A 225 -8.65 -1.20 -19.18
CA GLY A 225 -7.66 -2.20 -18.84
C GLY A 225 -8.31 -3.59 -18.77
N PHE A 226 -7.55 -4.56 -18.28
CA PHE A 226 -7.97 -5.96 -18.24
C PHE A 226 -7.80 -6.57 -16.84
N TYR A 227 -8.68 -7.49 -16.47
CA TYR A 227 -8.50 -8.38 -15.34
C TYR A 227 -9.07 -9.73 -15.75
N ASP A 228 -8.20 -10.68 -16.09
CA ASP A 228 -8.62 -11.91 -16.75
C ASP A 228 -9.40 -11.61 -18.04
N THR A 229 -10.57 -12.20 -18.23
CA THR A 229 -11.44 -11.92 -19.37
C THR A 229 -12.22 -10.61 -19.26
N GLU A 230 -12.17 -9.93 -18.11
CA GLU A 230 -13.02 -8.80 -17.79
C GLU A 230 -12.37 -7.45 -18.10
N ARG A 231 -13.18 -6.50 -18.58
CA ARG A 231 -12.72 -5.13 -18.85
C ARG A 231 -12.87 -4.28 -17.59
N ILE A 232 -11.76 -3.66 -17.17
CA ILE A 232 -11.72 -2.79 -16.00
C ILE A 232 -11.46 -1.33 -16.40
N ILE A 233 -11.73 -0.40 -15.50
CA ILE A 233 -11.31 1.00 -15.69
C ILE A 233 -9.77 1.08 -15.74
N LEU A 234 -9.23 1.78 -16.75
CA LEU A 234 -7.79 1.89 -16.95
C LEU A 234 -7.19 2.96 -16.03
N MET A 235 -6.78 2.55 -14.83
CA MET A 235 -6.29 3.48 -13.80
C MET A 235 -5.08 2.91 -13.04
N PRO A 236 -4.17 3.77 -12.55
CA PRO A 236 -3.16 3.37 -11.59
C PRO A 236 -3.78 2.72 -10.34
N LEU A 237 -3.10 1.75 -9.74
CA LEU A 237 -3.61 1.05 -8.56
C LEU A 237 -3.83 1.99 -7.37
N SER A 238 -3.13 3.13 -7.32
CA SER A 238 -3.34 4.17 -6.32
C SER A 238 -4.80 4.68 -6.24
N LEU A 239 -5.60 4.54 -7.31
CA LEU A 239 -7.05 4.85 -7.32
C LEU A 239 -7.80 4.16 -6.18
N PHE A 240 -7.30 3.02 -5.72
CA PHE A 240 -7.77 2.32 -4.55
C PHE A 240 -8.01 3.21 -3.32
N PHE A 241 -7.17 4.24 -3.11
CA PHE A 241 -7.30 5.14 -1.98
C PHE A 241 -8.40 6.20 -2.15
N ALA A 242 -8.97 6.39 -3.34
CA ALA A 242 -9.95 7.45 -3.60
C ALA A 242 -11.13 7.50 -2.60
N PRO A 243 -11.77 6.38 -2.23
CA PRO A 243 -12.87 6.41 -1.26
C PRO A 243 -12.48 6.95 0.13
N SER A 244 -11.18 6.90 0.50
CA SER A 244 -10.70 7.41 1.79
C SER A 244 -10.92 8.91 1.98
N ILE A 245 -11.14 9.66 0.90
CA ILE A 245 -11.44 11.10 0.96
C ILE A 245 -12.65 11.40 1.87
N LEU A 246 -13.59 10.46 2.00
CA LEU A 246 -14.76 10.56 2.86
C LEU A 246 -14.38 10.74 4.34
N ILE A 247 -13.29 10.10 4.79
CA ILE A 247 -12.81 10.15 6.17
C ILE A 247 -12.43 11.59 6.55
N PHE A 248 -11.92 12.40 5.61
CA PHE A 248 -11.49 13.77 5.86
C PHE A 248 -12.61 14.70 6.31
N LEU A 249 -13.88 14.39 5.98
CA LEU A 249 -15.05 15.17 6.41
C LEU A 249 -15.18 15.29 7.94
N PHE A 250 -14.58 14.36 8.67
CA PHE A 250 -14.73 14.24 10.12
C PHE A 250 -13.61 14.95 10.90
N TYR A 251 -12.71 15.70 10.25
CA TYR A 251 -11.59 16.38 10.92
C TYR A 251 -11.65 17.89 10.69
N GLU A 252 -11.58 18.67 11.79
CA GLU A 252 -11.72 20.14 11.76
C GLU A 252 -10.71 20.82 10.82
N ARG A 253 -9.50 20.24 10.70
CA ARG A 253 -8.43 20.74 9.82
C ARG A 253 -8.86 20.89 8.35
N TYR A 254 -9.82 20.08 7.88
CA TYR A 254 -10.26 20.08 6.48
C TYR A 254 -11.65 20.69 6.28
N LYS A 255 -12.25 21.29 7.32
CA LYS A 255 -13.61 21.86 7.29
C LYS A 255 -13.81 22.91 6.19
N LYS A 256 -12.76 23.68 5.85
CA LYS A 256 -12.77 24.63 4.74
C LYS A 256 -13.10 23.98 3.39
N TYR A 257 -12.74 22.71 3.20
CA TYR A 257 -12.93 21.97 1.96
C TYR A 257 -14.18 21.08 1.99
N ARG A 258 -15.03 21.17 3.01
CA ARG A 258 -16.13 20.22 3.27
C ARG A 258 -17.04 19.99 2.07
N VAL A 259 -17.45 21.04 1.36
CA VAL A 259 -18.31 20.92 0.16
C VAL A 259 -17.60 20.14 -0.94
N VAL A 260 -16.35 20.49 -1.23
CA VAL A 260 -15.55 19.80 -2.26
C VAL A 260 -15.29 18.35 -1.87
N LEU A 261 -15.01 18.08 -0.59
CA LEU A 261 -14.83 16.72 -0.08
C LEU A 261 -16.10 15.86 -0.22
N ILE A 262 -17.28 16.43 0.00
CA ILE A 262 -18.56 15.71 -0.22
C ILE A 262 -18.69 15.34 -1.70
N LEU A 263 -18.48 16.29 -2.61
CA LEU A 263 -18.56 16.03 -4.05
C LEU A 263 -17.56 14.96 -4.48
N LEU A 264 -16.29 15.07 -4.06
CA LEU A 264 -15.26 14.08 -4.37
C LEU A 264 -15.55 12.70 -3.75
N SER A 265 -16.15 12.65 -2.56
CA SER A 265 -16.55 11.37 -1.94
C SER A 265 -17.63 10.68 -2.75
N ILE A 266 -18.65 11.43 -3.20
CA ILE A 266 -19.71 10.92 -4.08
C ILE A 266 -19.08 10.41 -5.38
N THR A 267 -18.24 11.22 -6.03
CA THR A 267 -17.56 10.82 -7.27
C THR A 267 -16.71 9.55 -7.09
N ALA A 268 -15.90 9.48 -6.03
CA ALA A 268 -15.05 8.34 -5.75
C ALA A 268 -15.86 7.06 -5.54
N LEU A 269 -16.93 7.13 -4.73
CA LEU A 269 -17.83 5.99 -4.52
C LEU A 269 -18.54 5.61 -5.82
N SER A 270 -19.12 6.56 -6.55
CA SER A 270 -19.78 6.29 -7.83
C SER A 270 -18.86 5.58 -8.81
N ILE A 271 -17.60 6.00 -8.93
CA ILE A 271 -16.64 5.32 -9.81
C ILE A 271 -16.38 3.88 -9.37
N GLN A 272 -16.24 3.64 -8.06
CA GLN A 272 -15.99 2.30 -7.52
C GLN A 272 -17.20 1.35 -7.65
N PHE A 273 -18.43 1.89 -7.56
CA PHE A 273 -19.66 1.10 -7.73
C PHE A 273 -20.00 0.85 -9.21
N THR A 274 -19.69 1.80 -10.10
CA THR A 274 -20.04 1.70 -11.53
C THR A 274 -19.01 0.90 -12.33
N PHE A 275 -17.73 0.96 -11.97
CA PHE A 275 -16.67 0.35 -12.77
C PHE A 275 -15.91 -0.73 -11.99
N SER A 276 -15.77 -1.90 -12.64
CA SER A 276 -14.84 -2.94 -12.23
C SER A 276 -13.41 -2.38 -12.25
N ASN A 277 -12.63 -2.73 -11.22
CA ASN A 277 -11.24 -2.32 -11.05
C ASN A 277 -10.34 -3.52 -10.74
N ALA A 278 -9.03 -3.34 -10.96
CA ALA A 278 -8.01 -4.38 -10.79
C ALA A 278 -7.92 -4.99 -9.38
N LEU A 279 -8.43 -4.28 -8.36
CA LEU A 279 -8.39 -4.72 -6.97
C LEU A 279 -9.79 -5.08 -6.45
N SER A 280 -10.74 -5.39 -7.33
CA SER A 280 -12.18 -5.53 -7.06
C SER A 280 -12.53 -6.03 -5.65
N GLY A 281 -12.05 -7.20 -5.24
CA GLY A 281 -12.28 -7.75 -3.89
C GLY A 281 -11.71 -6.89 -2.76
N LYS A 282 -10.46 -6.41 -2.88
CA LYS A 282 -9.84 -5.53 -1.88
C LYS A 282 -10.50 -4.14 -1.86
N SER A 283 -11.04 -3.67 -2.99
CA SER A 283 -11.75 -2.39 -3.09
C SER A 283 -13.04 -2.39 -2.26
N TRP A 284 -13.75 -3.52 -2.20
CA TRP A 284 -14.88 -3.70 -1.28
C TRP A 284 -14.44 -3.70 0.19
N LEU A 285 -13.33 -4.35 0.51
CA LEU A 285 -12.75 -4.29 1.85
C LEU A 285 -12.41 -2.85 2.27
N MET A 286 -11.98 -1.99 1.34
CA MET A 286 -11.75 -0.57 1.61
C MET A 286 -13.03 0.17 1.98
N ILE A 287 -14.13 -0.07 1.27
CA ILE A 287 -15.42 0.54 1.58
C ILE A 287 -15.89 0.12 2.97
N ILE A 288 -15.84 -1.19 3.27
CA ILE A 288 -16.19 -1.74 4.59
C ILE A 288 -15.30 -1.13 5.67
N TYR A 289 -14.00 -1.06 5.43
CA TYR A 289 -13.04 -0.47 6.37
C TYR A 289 -13.31 1.00 6.63
N ILE A 290 -13.65 1.79 5.60
CA ILE A 290 -14.02 3.20 5.77
C ILE A 290 -15.23 3.31 6.69
N PHE A 291 -16.31 2.54 6.46
CA PHE A 291 -17.48 2.58 7.33
C PHE A 291 -17.16 2.17 8.76
N PHE A 292 -16.36 1.12 8.94
CA PHE A 292 -15.88 0.69 10.26
C PHE A 292 -15.09 1.79 10.98
N VAL A 293 -14.19 2.48 10.27
CA VAL A 293 -13.41 3.57 10.86
C VAL A 293 -14.26 4.80 11.13
N LEU A 294 -15.23 5.14 10.28
CA LEU A 294 -16.19 6.21 10.54
C LEU A 294 -16.98 5.93 11.83
N PHE A 295 -17.45 4.69 12.00
CA PHE A 295 -18.08 4.25 13.24
C PHE A 295 -17.14 4.44 14.44
N LEU A 296 -15.87 3.98 14.34
CA LEU A 296 -14.88 4.17 15.39
C LEU A 296 -14.62 5.65 15.72
N ILE A 297 -14.47 6.51 14.71
CA ILE A 297 -14.25 7.95 14.90
C ILE A 297 -15.43 8.58 15.64
N LEU A 298 -16.67 8.28 15.22
CA LEU A 298 -17.88 8.81 15.85
C LEU A 298 -18.03 8.30 17.29
N TYR A 299 -17.73 7.02 17.53
CA TYR A 299 -17.71 6.43 18.86
C TYR A 299 -16.68 7.12 19.76
N GLN A 300 -15.44 7.29 19.29
CA GLN A 300 -14.36 7.95 20.03
C GLN A 300 -14.62 9.45 20.26
N LYS A 301 -15.43 10.10 19.42
CA LYS A 301 -15.92 11.47 19.59
C LYS A 301 -17.20 11.58 20.43
N LYS A 302 -17.72 10.47 20.97
CA LYS A 302 -18.96 10.38 21.75
C LYS A 302 -20.22 10.86 20.99
N GLN A 303 -20.21 10.81 19.66
CA GLN A 303 -21.34 11.21 18.80
C GLN A 303 -22.30 10.03 18.55
N ARG A 304 -22.79 9.40 19.64
CA ARG A 304 -23.54 8.12 19.59
C ARG A 304 -24.83 8.19 18.76
N ILE A 305 -25.51 9.35 18.72
CA ILE A 305 -26.74 9.54 17.95
C ILE A 305 -26.48 9.42 16.44
N ILE A 306 -25.42 10.06 15.93
CA ILE A 306 -25.04 9.98 14.50
C ILE A 306 -24.69 8.53 14.14
N LEU A 307 -24.09 7.80 15.08
CA LEU A 307 -23.74 6.39 14.92
C LEU A 307 -24.97 5.48 14.82
N PHE A 308 -26.02 5.72 15.62
CA PHE A 308 -27.30 5.03 15.45
C PHE A 308 -27.99 5.37 14.12
N VAL A 309 -27.90 6.62 13.66
CA VAL A 309 -28.45 7.03 12.35
C VAL A 309 -27.72 6.34 11.20
N ILE A 310 -26.38 6.28 11.23
CA ILE A 310 -25.59 5.58 10.20
C ILE A 310 -25.85 4.08 10.25
N ALA A 311 -25.94 3.47 11.43
CA ALA A 311 -26.27 2.05 11.57
C ALA A 311 -27.67 1.74 11.01
N GLY A 312 -28.67 2.59 11.29
CA GLY A 312 -30.01 2.48 10.72
C GLY A 312 -30.01 2.61 9.19
N LEU A 313 -29.26 3.57 8.64
CA LEU A 313 -29.10 3.74 7.19
C LEU A 313 -28.42 2.53 6.54
N LEU A 314 -27.38 1.96 7.15
CA LEU A 314 -26.70 0.77 6.63
C LEU A 314 -27.64 -0.44 6.60
N ILE A 315 -28.46 -0.64 7.64
CA ILE A 315 -29.48 -1.71 7.68
C ILE A 315 -30.50 -1.53 6.55
N LEU A 316 -30.91 -0.29 6.26
CA LEU A 316 -31.83 0.01 5.15
C LEU A 316 -31.19 -0.15 3.75
N ILE A 317 -29.87 -0.09 3.66
CA ILE A 317 -29.12 -0.29 2.40
C ILE A 317 -28.91 -1.78 2.11
N LEU A 318 -28.91 -2.67 3.12
CA LEU A 318 -28.70 -4.12 2.94
C LEU A 318 -29.68 -4.77 1.93
N PRO A 319 -31.00 -4.48 1.94
CA PRO A 319 -31.92 -4.99 0.91
C PRO A 319 -31.60 -4.47 -0.50
N PHE A 320 -31.05 -3.26 -0.60
CA PHE A 320 -30.65 -2.67 -1.88
C PHE A 320 -29.37 -3.33 -2.41
N ILE A 321 -28.45 -3.68 -1.52
CA ILE A 321 -27.26 -4.47 -1.85
C ILE A 321 -27.67 -5.86 -2.32
N SER A 322 -28.63 -6.54 -1.68
CA SER A 322 -29.08 -7.86 -2.15
C SER A 322 -29.71 -7.80 -3.54
N ILE A 323 -30.53 -6.78 -3.82
CA ILE A 323 -31.12 -6.59 -5.16
C ILE A 323 -30.02 -6.30 -6.20
N PHE A 324 -29.06 -5.42 -5.88
CA PHE A 324 -27.92 -5.12 -6.74
C PHE A 324 -27.01 -6.33 -6.98
N VAL A 325 -26.80 -7.15 -5.95
CA VAL A 325 -26.03 -8.40 -6.04
C VAL A 325 -26.74 -9.38 -6.97
N ASP A 326 -28.05 -9.54 -6.84
CA ASP A 326 -28.82 -10.47 -7.68
C ASP A 326 -28.81 -10.03 -9.16
N GLU A 327 -28.95 -8.72 -9.42
CA GLU A 327 -28.83 -8.16 -10.76
C GLU A 327 -27.43 -8.38 -11.35
N LYS A 328 -26.38 -8.10 -10.58
CA LYS A 328 -24.99 -8.29 -11.04
C LYS A 328 -24.56 -9.74 -11.16
N ARG A 329 -25.16 -10.65 -10.39
CA ARG A 329 -24.93 -12.10 -10.49
C ARG A 329 -25.47 -12.65 -11.82
N SER A 330 -26.52 -12.05 -12.36
CA SER A 330 -27.09 -12.43 -13.66
C SER A 330 -26.18 -12.11 -14.86
N GLU A 331 -25.32 -11.09 -14.73
CA GLU A 331 -24.44 -10.61 -15.81
C GLU A 331 -23.07 -11.33 -15.90
N LYS A 332 -22.74 -12.26 -14.99
CA LYS A 332 -21.39 -12.87 -14.83
C LYS A 332 -20.25 -11.85 -14.61
N ASP A 333 -20.57 -10.62 -14.19
CA ASP A 333 -19.62 -9.54 -13.96
C ASP A 333 -18.63 -9.86 -12.80
N LEU A 334 -17.40 -9.36 -12.89
CA LEU A 334 -16.32 -9.53 -11.90
C LEU A 334 -16.79 -9.15 -10.48
N ILE A 335 -17.58 -8.09 -10.38
CA ILE A 335 -18.15 -7.60 -9.12
C ILE A 335 -19.10 -8.65 -8.51
N GLY A 336 -20.00 -9.22 -9.31
CA GLY A 336 -20.95 -10.25 -8.87
C GLY A 336 -20.25 -11.52 -8.41
N ASN A 337 -19.20 -11.94 -9.15
CA ASN A 337 -18.36 -13.07 -8.75
C ASN A 337 -17.69 -12.81 -7.39
N LYS A 338 -17.08 -11.64 -7.19
CA LYS A 338 -16.40 -11.31 -5.92
C LYS A 338 -17.35 -11.20 -4.74
N LEU A 339 -18.55 -10.66 -4.93
CA LEU A 339 -19.58 -10.61 -3.88
C LEU A 339 -20.06 -12.02 -3.51
N THR A 340 -20.21 -12.91 -4.50
CA THR A 340 -20.52 -14.32 -4.25
C THR A 340 -19.41 -15.00 -3.43
N GLN A 341 -18.14 -14.73 -3.71
CA GLN A 341 -17.01 -15.25 -2.92
C GLN A 341 -17.08 -14.82 -1.44
N VAL A 342 -17.52 -13.58 -1.17
CA VAL A 342 -17.71 -13.09 0.21
C VAL A 342 -18.85 -13.81 0.92
N VAL A 343 -19.98 -14.06 0.24
CA VAL A 343 -21.10 -14.82 0.80
C VAL A 343 -20.71 -16.27 1.09
N LEU A 344 -19.96 -16.91 0.19
CA LEU A 344 -19.47 -18.29 0.39
C LEU A 344 -18.42 -18.39 1.51
N LEU A 345 -17.68 -17.32 1.80
CA LEU A 345 -16.81 -17.29 2.99
C LEU A 345 -17.60 -17.27 4.30
N ALA A 346 -18.88 -16.89 4.28
CA ALA A 346 -19.72 -16.93 5.47
C ALA A 346 -20.30 -18.34 5.76
N SER A 347 -20.20 -19.29 4.82
CA SER A 347 -20.66 -20.68 4.98
C SER A 347 -19.59 -21.61 5.60
N ILE A 348 -18.66 -21.07 6.40
CA ILE A 348 -17.62 -21.83 7.12
C ILE A 348 -18.21 -22.88 8.09
N LEU A 349 -19.49 -22.76 8.43
CA LEU A 349 -20.18 -23.69 9.34
C LEU A 349 -20.68 -24.96 8.64
N ASP A 350 -20.63 -25.05 7.31
CA ASP A 350 -21.03 -26.25 6.57
C ASP A 350 -19.89 -27.29 6.57
N ASP A 351 -20.21 -28.58 6.75
CA ASP A 351 -19.18 -29.64 6.79
C ASP A 351 -18.34 -29.74 5.50
N SER A 352 -18.88 -29.25 4.37
CA SER A 352 -18.23 -29.20 3.06
C SER A 352 -17.73 -27.80 2.68
N TRP A 353 -17.57 -26.89 3.65
CA TRP A 353 -17.17 -25.49 3.41
C TRP A 353 -15.90 -25.40 2.54
N TYR A 354 -14.91 -26.24 2.81
CA TYR A 354 -13.64 -26.24 2.08
C TYR A 354 -13.83 -26.60 0.60
N ASP A 355 -14.73 -27.52 0.28
CA ASP A 355 -14.99 -27.95 -1.10
C ASP A 355 -15.70 -26.86 -1.90
N ILE A 356 -16.60 -26.14 -1.25
CA ILE A 356 -17.43 -25.07 -1.84
C ILE A 356 -16.64 -23.77 -2.04
N LEU A 357 -15.51 -23.61 -1.34
CA LEU A 357 -14.72 -22.38 -1.46
C LEU A 357 -14.20 -22.16 -2.89
N PRO A 358 -14.11 -20.90 -3.34
CA PRO A 358 -13.40 -20.58 -4.58
C PRO A 358 -11.88 -20.82 -4.43
N ASN A 359 -11.21 -21.10 -5.55
CA ASN A 359 -9.77 -21.45 -5.55
C ASN A 359 -8.89 -20.38 -4.88
N SER A 360 -9.12 -19.11 -5.19
CA SER A 360 -8.34 -17.99 -4.64
C SER A 360 -8.34 -17.91 -3.11
N PRO A 361 -9.50 -17.97 -2.41
CA PRO A 361 -9.53 -18.17 -0.96
C PRO A 361 -8.89 -19.48 -0.46
N LYS A 362 -9.09 -20.62 -1.13
CA LYS A 362 -8.47 -21.90 -0.72
C LYS A 362 -6.95 -21.79 -0.68
N ILE A 363 -6.32 -21.30 -1.75
CA ILE A 363 -4.87 -21.11 -1.83
C ILE A 363 -4.36 -20.29 -0.65
N ARG A 364 -5.04 -19.18 -0.29
CA ARG A 364 -4.61 -18.30 0.82
C ARG A 364 -4.71 -18.98 2.19
N ILE A 365 -5.72 -19.83 2.39
CA ILE A 365 -5.86 -20.63 3.61
C ILE A 365 -4.72 -21.64 3.68
N GLU A 366 -4.44 -22.32 2.57
CA GLU A 366 -3.37 -23.31 2.49
C GLU A 366 -1.98 -22.68 2.62
N GLU A 367 -1.75 -21.46 2.11
CA GLU A 367 -0.53 -20.69 2.38
C GLU A 367 -0.31 -20.47 3.88
N LEU A 368 -1.37 -20.12 4.63
CA LEU A 368 -1.29 -19.92 6.07
C LEU A 368 -0.98 -21.24 6.79
N LEU A 369 -1.69 -22.31 6.42
CA LEU A 369 -1.52 -23.62 7.04
C LEU A 369 -0.14 -24.22 6.75
N ASN A 370 0.32 -24.17 5.50
CA ASN A 370 1.67 -24.57 5.11
C ASN A 370 2.74 -23.71 5.78
N THR A 371 2.52 -22.40 5.98
CA THR A 371 3.44 -21.56 6.75
C THR A 371 3.52 -21.99 8.23
N ILE A 372 2.39 -22.38 8.83
CA ILE A 372 2.36 -22.89 10.20
C ILE A 372 3.10 -24.22 10.30
N ASP A 373 2.84 -25.15 9.37
CA ASP A 373 3.47 -26.46 9.34
C ASP A 373 4.99 -26.32 9.08
N GLU A 374 5.40 -25.37 8.26
CA GLU A 374 6.81 -25.00 8.06
C GLU A 374 7.50 -24.58 9.37
N PHE A 375 6.83 -23.83 10.25
CA PHE A 375 7.39 -23.46 11.55
C PHE A 375 7.37 -24.58 12.58
N LYS A 376 6.49 -25.58 12.42
CA LYS A 376 6.55 -26.80 13.25
C LYS A 376 7.80 -27.61 12.90
N GLU A 377 8.11 -27.75 11.62
CA GLU A 377 9.32 -28.45 11.17
C GLU A 377 10.60 -27.66 11.46
N LYS A 378 10.55 -26.32 11.32
CA LYS A 378 11.70 -25.43 11.44
C LYS A 378 11.45 -24.33 12.47
N PRO A 379 11.38 -24.68 13.77
CA PRO A 379 11.00 -23.74 14.82
C PRO A 379 12.00 -22.59 15.00
N TYR A 380 13.25 -22.75 14.57
CA TYR A 380 14.27 -21.70 14.62
C TYR A 380 13.95 -20.49 13.73
N PHE A 381 13.10 -20.63 12.72
CA PHE A 381 12.59 -19.51 11.92
C PHE A 381 11.31 -18.87 12.47
N MET A 382 10.69 -19.43 13.51
CA MET A 382 9.40 -18.95 14.02
C MET A 382 9.45 -17.50 14.53
N VAL A 383 10.55 -17.12 15.19
CA VAL A 383 10.67 -15.80 15.83
C VAL A 383 10.88 -14.68 14.82
N PHE A 384 11.81 -14.88 13.88
CA PHE A 384 12.25 -13.84 12.95
C PHE A 384 11.88 -14.10 11.48
N GLY A 385 11.18 -15.20 11.20
CA GLY A 385 10.82 -15.62 9.85
C GLY A 385 12.03 -16.17 9.09
N LYS A 386 11.87 -16.29 7.77
CA LYS A 386 12.87 -16.78 6.82
C LYS A 386 13.54 -15.68 5.99
N GLY A 387 13.19 -14.41 6.23
CA GLY A 387 13.78 -13.27 5.52
C GLY A 387 13.45 -13.22 4.03
N PHE A 388 14.14 -12.34 3.30
CA PHE A 388 13.92 -12.16 1.85
C PHE A 388 14.29 -13.43 1.09
N GLY A 389 13.48 -13.78 0.09
CA GLY A 389 13.61 -15.04 -0.65
C GLY A 389 13.17 -16.29 0.13
N GLY A 390 12.78 -16.17 1.40
CA GLY A 390 12.27 -17.30 2.18
C GLY A 390 11.04 -17.94 1.53
N SER A 391 10.93 -19.28 1.60
CA SER A 391 9.85 -20.04 0.97
C SER A 391 9.11 -20.94 1.96
N ILE A 392 7.99 -21.50 1.52
CA ILE A 392 7.29 -22.61 2.18
C ILE A 392 7.22 -23.80 1.22
N LYS A 393 7.08 -25.01 1.75
CA LYS A 393 6.67 -26.19 0.96
C LYS A 393 5.16 -26.40 1.02
N ASP A 394 4.62 -27.11 0.03
CA ASP A 394 3.26 -27.65 0.13
C ASP A 394 3.27 -28.94 0.96
N HIS A 395 3.25 -28.78 2.28
CA HIS A 395 3.24 -29.90 3.24
C HIS A 395 1.97 -30.74 3.15
N ARG A 396 0.88 -30.12 2.69
CA ARG A 396 -0.46 -30.70 2.64
C ARG A 396 -0.84 -31.24 1.28
N GLN A 397 -0.01 -31.01 0.25
CA GLN A 397 -0.30 -31.35 -1.15
C GLN A 397 -1.62 -30.74 -1.64
N SER A 398 -1.95 -29.56 -1.11
CA SER A 398 -3.25 -28.91 -1.28
C SER A 398 -3.27 -27.89 -2.41
N PHE A 399 -2.09 -27.44 -2.90
CA PHE A 399 -2.01 -26.55 -4.05
C PHE A 399 -2.31 -27.28 -5.36
N GLY A 400 -2.16 -28.61 -5.40
CA GLY A 400 -2.59 -29.44 -6.52
C GLY A 400 -1.77 -29.22 -7.79
N TRP A 401 -2.47 -29.10 -8.93
CA TRP A 401 -1.86 -28.94 -10.24
C TRP A 401 -1.43 -27.49 -10.49
N TYR A 402 -0.52 -27.30 -11.45
CA TYR A 402 -0.02 -25.97 -11.83
C TYR A 402 -1.17 -24.99 -12.13
N ASP A 403 -1.18 -23.88 -11.39
CA ASP A 403 -2.08 -22.75 -11.58
C ASP A 403 -1.24 -21.48 -11.75
N GLU A 404 -1.18 -20.97 -12.99
CA GLU A 404 -0.45 -19.76 -13.37
C GLU A 404 -0.97 -18.51 -12.62
N GLY A 405 -2.23 -18.53 -12.16
CA GLY A 405 -2.82 -17.46 -11.35
C GLY A 405 -2.40 -17.48 -9.88
N ALA A 406 -1.75 -18.56 -9.42
CA ALA A 406 -1.32 -18.75 -8.04
C ALA A 406 0.20 -18.63 -7.89
N PHE A 407 0.95 -19.52 -8.56
CA PHE A 407 2.40 -19.54 -8.45
C PHE A 407 3.04 -19.81 -9.80
N THR A 408 4.30 -19.43 -9.93
CA THR A 408 5.08 -19.66 -11.15
C THR A 408 5.46 -21.14 -11.30
N GLU A 409 5.69 -21.57 -12.53
CA GLU A 409 6.00 -22.97 -12.87
C GLU A 409 7.25 -23.50 -12.14
N ASP A 410 8.26 -22.65 -11.95
CA ASP A 410 9.48 -22.99 -11.19
C ASP A 410 9.19 -23.24 -9.69
N GLN A 411 8.20 -22.57 -9.09
CA GLN A 411 7.82 -22.82 -7.70
C GLN A 411 7.09 -24.15 -7.54
N TYR A 412 6.17 -24.47 -8.46
CA TYR A 412 5.46 -25.76 -8.47
C TYR A 412 6.41 -26.94 -8.71
N SER A 413 7.26 -26.84 -9.74
CA SER A 413 8.21 -27.92 -10.09
C SER A 413 9.22 -28.22 -8.98
N ASN A 414 9.53 -27.24 -8.12
CA ASN A 414 10.47 -27.39 -7.01
C ASN A 414 9.80 -27.53 -5.64
N ASN A 415 8.47 -27.50 -5.57
CA ASN A 415 7.70 -27.49 -4.31
C ASN A 415 8.26 -26.46 -3.30
N SER A 416 8.54 -25.24 -3.79
CA SER A 416 9.11 -24.14 -3.00
C SER A 416 8.44 -22.83 -3.39
N PHE A 417 7.54 -22.37 -2.52
CA PHE A 417 6.65 -21.24 -2.78
C PHE A 417 7.11 -20.00 -2.02
N ILE A 418 7.52 -18.96 -2.74
CA ILE A 418 8.06 -17.70 -2.22
C ILE A 418 7.06 -16.55 -2.36
N ILE A 419 6.21 -16.58 -3.39
CA ILE A 419 5.28 -15.49 -3.73
C ILE A 419 3.94 -15.67 -3.02
N LEU A 420 3.87 -15.40 -1.72
CA LEU A 420 2.60 -15.49 -0.99
C LEU A 420 1.69 -14.29 -1.26
N HIS A 421 0.37 -14.51 -1.21
CA HIS A 421 -0.60 -13.53 -1.72
C HIS A 421 -1.09 -12.50 -0.70
N GLU A 422 -1.08 -12.84 0.59
CA GLU A 422 -1.62 -11.98 1.65
C GLU A 422 -0.54 -11.39 2.54
N SER A 423 -0.59 -10.07 2.78
CA SER A 423 0.44 -9.34 3.53
C SER A 423 0.65 -9.90 4.94
N PHE A 424 -0.41 -10.38 5.61
CA PHE A 424 -0.30 -11.05 6.91
C PHE A 424 0.59 -12.30 6.84
N ILE A 425 0.37 -13.16 5.85
CA ILE A 425 1.13 -14.40 5.67
C ILE A 425 2.56 -14.08 5.24
N VAL A 426 2.73 -13.08 4.36
CA VAL A 426 4.04 -12.55 3.99
C VAL A 426 4.80 -12.05 5.22
N PHE A 427 4.19 -11.29 6.13
CA PHE A 427 4.84 -10.85 7.36
C PHE A 427 5.23 -12.01 8.26
N LEU A 428 4.31 -12.96 8.45
CA LEU A 428 4.56 -14.15 9.24
C LEU A 428 5.74 -14.94 8.67
N MET A 429 5.79 -15.16 7.36
CA MET A 429 6.85 -15.93 6.71
C MET A 429 8.19 -15.18 6.67
N LYS A 430 8.20 -13.88 6.34
CA LYS A 430 9.44 -13.10 6.13
C LYS A 430 10.03 -12.54 7.44
N ALA A 431 9.19 -12.20 8.41
CA ALA A 431 9.58 -11.53 9.65
C ALA A 431 9.14 -12.28 10.93
N GLY A 432 8.48 -13.44 10.79
CA GLY A 432 8.11 -14.29 11.92
C GLY A 432 7.05 -13.68 12.83
N ILE A 433 6.94 -14.25 14.03
CA ILE A 433 6.06 -13.75 15.08
C ILE A 433 6.46 -12.32 15.50
N CYS A 434 7.75 -11.99 15.47
CA CYS A 434 8.20 -10.62 15.78
C CYS A 434 7.58 -9.60 14.82
N GLY A 435 7.59 -9.90 13.52
CA GLY A 435 6.91 -9.11 12.50
C GLY A 435 5.42 -8.96 12.77
N LEU A 436 4.71 -10.06 13.05
CA LEU A 436 3.28 -10.03 13.35
C LEU A 436 2.94 -9.21 14.60
N VAL A 437 3.69 -9.36 15.68
CA VAL A 437 3.48 -8.59 16.91
C VAL A 437 3.62 -7.10 16.62
N CYS A 438 4.64 -6.70 15.88
CA CYS A 438 4.81 -5.31 15.47
C CYS A 438 3.68 -4.84 14.55
N MET A 439 3.22 -5.68 13.62
CA MET A 439 2.08 -5.38 12.76
C MET A 439 0.80 -5.12 13.58
N ILE A 440 0.52 -5.96 14.58
CA ILE A 440 -0.60 -5.81 15.51
C ILE A 440 -0.47 -4.50 16.32
N ILE A 441 0.74 -4.17 16.80
CA ILE A 441 0.98 -2.92 17.52
C ILE A 441 0.69 -1.70 16.63
N ILE A 442 1.14 -1.71 15.37
CA ILE A 442 0.87 -0.63 14.41
C ILE A 442 -0.64 -0.49 14.18
N PHE A 443 -1.33 -1.61 13.95
CA PHE A 443 -2.78 -1.63 13.76
C PHE A 443 -3.54 -1.08 14.98
N TYR A 444 -3.20 -1.56 16.17
CA TYR A 444 -3.81 -1.13 17.42
C TYR A 444 -3.61 0.37 17.67
N ARG A 445 -2.37 0.88 17.49
CA ARG A 445 -2.07 2.32 17.61
C ARG A 445 -2.84 3.15 16.59
N GLY A 446 -2.97 2.61 15.37
CA GLY A 446 -3.79 3.18 14.31
C GLY A 446 -5.24 3.39 14.71
N LEU A 447 -5.93 2.28 15.03
CA LEU A 447 -7.35 2.31 15.34
C LEU A 447 -7.66 3.10 16.62
N SER A 448 -6.85 2.94 17.66
CA SER A 448 -7.03 3.64 18.94
C SER A 448 -6.94 5.16 18.80
N ASN A 449 -6.26 5.64 17.76
CA ASN A 449 -6.05 7.05 17.50
C ASN A 449 -6.67 7.53 16.18
N ALA A 450 -7.61 6.77 15.60
CA ALA A 450 -8.25 7.10 14.34
C ALA A 450 -8.84 8.51 14.36
N LYS A 451 -9.46 8.97 15.46
CA LYS A 451 -10.02 10.33 15.57
C LYS A 451 -9.03 11.49 15.45
N ASN A 452 -7.72 11.25 15.59
CA ASN A 452 -6.72 12.32 15.71
C ASN A 452 -6.31 12.89 14.34
N ASN A 453 -6.06 12.02 13.36
CA ASN A 453 -5.75 12.44 11.99
C ASN A 453 -6.23 11.38 10.97
N PRO A 454 -6.59 11.75 9.73
CA PRO A 454 -7.07 10.80 8.73
C PRO A 454 -5.95 9.96 8.12
N TRP A 455 -4.71 10.46 8.12
CA TRP A 455 -3.58 9.81 7.47
C TRP A 455 -3.21 8.47 8.11
N ILE A 456 -3.31 8.36 9.44
CA ILE A 456 -3.04 7.10 10.14
C ILE A 456 -4.00 6.00 9.72
N VAL A 457 -5.26 6.33 9.45
CA VAL A 457 -6.28 5.38 9.01
C VAL A 457 -5.91 4.81 7.65
N ILE A 458 -5.51 5.67 6.71
CA ILE A 458 -5.14 5.30 5.34
C ILE A 458 -3.85 4.47 5.35
N GLY A 459 -2.83 4.95 6.09
CA GLY A 459 -1.53 4.29 6.16
C GLY A 459 -1.60 2.91 6.81
N VAL A 460 -2.38 2.75 7.89
CA VAL A 460 -2.56 1.45 8.56
C VAL A 460 -3.31 0.47 7.68
N PHE A 461 -4.32 0.94 6.94
CA PHE A 461 -5.04 0.09 6.00
C PHE A 461 -4.15 -0.41 4.87
N TRP A 462 -3.37 0.49 4.28
CA TRP A 462 -2.38 0.12 3.28
C TRP A 462 -1.41 -0.94 3.82
N PHE A 463 -0.86 -0.69 5.01
CA PHE A 463 0.14 -1.54 5.62
C PHE A 463 -0.37 -2.97 5.87
N ILE A 464 -1.65 -3.13 6.20
CA ILE A 464 -2.26 -4.44 6.49
C ILE A 464 -2.52 -5.25 5.22
N LEU A 465 -2.87 -4.61 4.11
CA LEU A 465 -3.38 -5.30 2.92
C LEU A 465 -2.43 -5.32 1.72
N PHE A 466 -1.45 -4.40 1.70
CA PHE A 466 -0.64 -4.13 0.51
C PHE A 466 0.85 -3.99 0.80
N TRP A 467 1.31 -4.38 1.99
CA TRP A 467 2.73 -4.45 2.25
C TRP A 467 3.41 -5.43 1.28
N GLY A 468 4.44 -4.94 0.59
CA GLY A 468 5.18 -5.69 -0.44
C GLY A 468 4.44 -5.93 -1.76
N TYR A 469 3.24 -5.36 -1.97
CA TYR A 469 2.41 -5.69 -3.13
C TYR A 469 2.72 -4.86 -4.39
N SER A 470 2.62 -3.53 -4.33
CA SER A 470 2.82 -2.64 -5.50
C SER A 470 3.42 -1.30 -5.07
N PHE A 471 4.33 -0.77 -5.89
CA PHE A 471 5.00 0.51 -5.61
C PHE A 471 4.04 1.69 -5.71
N SER A 472 3.08 1.67 -6.65
CA SER A 472 2.10 2.75 -6.80
C SER A 472 1.20 2.86 -5.56
N LEU A 473 0.80 1.72 -4.96
CA LEU A 473 0.10 1.68 -3.68
C LEU A 473 1.02 2.03 -2.50
N GLY A 474 2.23 1.47 -2.49
CA GLY A 474 3.25 1.69 -1.46
C GLY A 474 3.60 3.15 -1.28
N ILE A 475 3.90 3.85 -2.36
CA ILE A 475 4.38 5.22 -2.30
C ILE A 475 3.31 6.23 -1.84
N PHE A 476 2.03 5.88 -1.91
CA PHE A 476 0.96 6.66 -1.28
C PHE A 476 0.74 6.25 0.17
N GLY A 477 0.70 4.94 0.45
CA GLY A 477 0.41 4.40 1.77
C GLY A 477 1.51 4.63 2.81
N ILE A 478 2.79 4.47 2.43
CA ILE A 478 3.96 4.69 3.30
C ILE A 478 3.95 6.10 3.91
N PRO A 479 3.92 7.20 3.13
CA PRO A 479 3.93 8.53 3.70
C PRO A 479 2.65 8.84 4.48
N CYS A 480 1.50 8.24 4.15
CA CYS A 480 0.30 8.32 5.00
C CYS A 480 0.54 7.70 6.39
N LEU A 481 1.17 6.53 6.45
CA LEU A 481 1.53 5.85 7.71
C LEU A 481 2.50 6.71 8.53
N VAL A 482 3.55 7.22 7.88
CA VAL A 482 4.57 8.07 8.53
C VAL A 482 3.95 9.37 9.06
N LEU A 483 3.18 10.10 8.24
CA LEU A 483 2.48 11.31 8.69
C LEU A 483 1.50 11.01 9.81
N GLY A 484 0.79 9.89 9.71
CA GLY A 484 -0.17 9.46 10.71
C GLY A 484 0.47 9.35 12.09
N PHE A 485 1.61 8.66 12.16
CA PHE A 485 2.37 8.48 13.40
C PHE A 485 3.11 9.76 13.84
N TYR A 486 3.60 10.57 12.90
CA TYR A 486 4.19 11.88 13.21
C TYR A 486 3.17 12.79 13.92
N PHE A 487 1.94 12.89 13.40
CA PHE A 487 0.89 13.71 14.01
C PHE A 487 0.29 13.11 15.29
N LEU A 488 0.50 11.82 15.58
CA LEU A 488 0.17 11.28 16.90
C LEU A 488 1.11 11.81 17.99
N ASP A 489 2.39 11.92 17.64
CA ASP A 489 3.44 12.34 18.57
C ASP A 489 3.52 13.88 18.68
N ALA A 490 3.26 14.59 17.58
CA ALA A 490 3.24 16.04 17.54
C ALA A 490 2.08 16.59 18.39
N LYS A 491 2.33 16.81 19.69
CA LYS A 491 1.36 17.42 20.60
C LYS A 491 1.00 18.84 20.11
N PRO A 492 -0.28 19.25 20.20
CA PRO A 492 -0.69 20.62 19.88
C PRO A 492 0.03 21.72 20.70
N GLU A 493 0.63 21.35 21.83
CA GLU A 493 1.16 22.28 22.82
C GLU A 493 2.69 22.25 22.97
N ASP A 494 3.44 21.47 22.17
CA ASP A 494 4.88 21.30 22.42
C ASP A 494 5.70 22.54 21.97
N LYS A 495 5.78 23.51 22.88
CA LYS A 495 6.66 24.69 22.82
C LYS A 495 8.16 24.34 22.77
N ARG A 496 8.54 23.06 22.82
CA ARG A 496 9.94 22.59 22.83
C ARG A 496 10.63 22.55 21.46
N CYS A 497 9.87 22.57 20.36
CA CYS A 497 10.44 22.75 19.02
C CYS A 497 11.09 24.14 18.80
N LYS A 498 10.92 25.09 19.72
CA LYS A 498 11.54 26.43 19.64
C LYS A 498 13.05 26.48 19.91
N LYS A 499 13.72 25.36 20.22
CA LYS A 499 15.13 25.36 20.67
C LYS A 499 16.14 24.72 19.72
N ILE A 500 15.74 24.35 18.50
CA ILE A 500 16.68 23.91 17.46
C ILE A 500 16.66 24.95 16.33
N VAL A 501 17.34 26.07 16.56
CA VAL A 501 17.80 27.02 15.52
C VAL A 501 19.29 27.21 15.73
#